data_AF-A0A2E0WZU0-F1
#
_entry.id   AF-A0A2E0WZU0-F1
#
_cell.length_a   1.000
_cell.length_b   1.000
_cell.length_c   1.000
_cell.angle_alpha   90.00
_cell.angle_beta   90.00
_cell.angle_gamma   90.00
#
_symmetry.space_group_name_H-M   'P 1'
#
loop_
_entity.id
_entity.type
_entity.pdbx_description
1 polymer ?
#
loop_
_entity_poly.entity_id
_entity_poly.type
_entity_poly.pdbx_seq_one_letter_code
_entity_poly.pdbx_strand_id
1 'polypeptide(L)'
;MLLAGCSGGGGPAYDSPEACFNGIKAAISGGDFKTALNGVTDESQSNLSGLLVMAGAGMKAAAAMAGMMGSADNPEAKKLLDAAGAANQVMEKHGVTDEQLKGAMGEGGVMGMMMSGGPSEDAISQLAGVVDDKAQFILDMVEAFMQLSGGEGPDPQEIIDAIAAAKLSDVKIDGDSATGTVTVQPPDGAPEETEEVTFRKTGDGWKLHLDLDALQPAGPDGGEMEMGEGGVEMEFDMGDLEEGGEAEFDFSIGDEEGDSADAVEEDAEAVTE
;
A
#
# COMPACT_ATOMS: atom_id res chain seq x y z
N MET A 1 19.73 -38.38 -14.19
CA MET A 1 18.81 -37.60 -13.35
C MET A 1 18.54 -36.31 -14.09
N LEU A 2 17.41 -36.24 -14.81
CA LEU A 2 16.90 -35.01 -15.38
C LEU A 2 16.12 -34.32 -14.27
N LEU A 3 16.67 -33.25 -13.72
CA LEU A 3 15.91 -32.36 -12.83
C LEU A 3 14.79 -31.77 -13.69
N ALA A 4 13.56 -32.13 -13.36
CA ALA A 4 12.37 -31.50 -13.93
C ALA A 4 12.42 -30.03 -13.51
N GLY A 5 12.86 -29.16 -14.42
CA GLY A 5 12.80 -27.72 -14.23
C GLY A 5 11.35 -27.33 -14.05
N CYS A 6 11.01 -26.75 -12.90
CA CYS A 6 9.78 -26.01 -12.72
C CYS A 6 9.73 -24.99 -13.87
N SER A 7 8.82 -25.22 -14.80
CA SER A 7 8.51 -24.32 -15.90
C SER A 7 8.19 -22.96 -15.30
N GLY A 8 9.14 -22.03 -15.39
CA GLY A 8 8.97 -20.65 -14.95
C GLY A 8 7.70 -20.06 -15.57
N GLY A 9 6.98 -19.26 -14.78
CA GLY A 9 5.75 -18.62 -15.19
C GLY A 9 5.94 -17.95 -16.55
N GLY A 10 5.09 -18.31 -17.52
CA GLY A 10 5.22 -17.97 -18.94
C GLY A 10 4.94 -16.50 -19.28
N GLY A 11 5.51 -15.57 -18.52
CA GLY A 11 5.47 -14.15 -18.79
C GLY A 11 6.35 -13.75 -19.99
N PRO A 12 6.12 -12.55 -20.54
CA PRO A 12 6.99 -11.99 -21.58
C PRO A 12 8.44 -11.87 -21.06
N ALA A 13 9.39 -12.39 -21.83
CA ALA A 13 10.81 -12.16 -21.61
C ALA A 13 11.22 -10.86 -22.31
N TYR A 14 11.76 -9.91 -21.56
CA TYR A 14 12.19 -8.61 -22.07
C TYR A 14 13.71 -8.56 -22.29
N ASP A 15 14.13 -8.01 -23.42
CA ASP A 15 15.55 -7.96 -23.82
C ASP A 15 16.38 -6.92 -23.03
N SER A 16 15.73 -5.90 -22.45
CA SER A 16 16.36 -4.85 -21.63
C SER A 16 15.46 -4.38 -20.48
N PRO A 17 16.01 -3.69 -19.46
CA PRO A 17 15.22 -3.05 -18.41
C PRO A 17 14.17 -2.07 -18.94
N GLU A 18 14.52 -1.27 -19.97
CA GLU A 18 13.60 -0.32 -20.60
C GLU A 18 12.47 -1.03 -21.34
N ALA A 19 12.76 -2.15 -22.02
CA ALA A 19 11.73 -2.97 -22.66
C ALA A 19 10.77 -3.56 -21.62
N CYS A 20 11.31 -4.01 -20.47
CA CYS A 20 10.51 -4.48 -19.34
C CYS A 20 9.61 -3.38 -18.78
N PHE A 21 10.17 -2.20 -18.47
CA PHE A 21 9.41 -1.06 -17.95
C PHE A 21 8.29 -0.64 -18.90
N ASN A 22 8.60 -0.46 -20.20
CA ASN A 22 7.60 -0.10 -21.20
C ASN A 22 6.53 -1.19 -21.38
N GLY A 23 6.92 -2.47 -21.27
CA GLY A 23 5.99 -3.60 -21.32
C GLY A 23 5.01 -3.62 -20.16
N ILE A 24 5.50 -3.45 -18.92
CA ILE A 24 4.68 -3.34 -17.72
C ILE A 24 3.74 -2.15 -17.82
N LYS A 25 4.29 -0.97 -18.17
CA LYS A 25 3.53 0.27 -18.36
C LYS A 25 2.40 0.09 -19.37
N ALA A 26 2.69 -0.48 -20.55
CA ALA A 26 1.69 -0.74 -21.57
C ALA A 26 0.60 -1.73 -21.10
N ALA A 27 0.98 -2.75 -20.34
CA ALA A 27 0.03 -3.70 -19.78
C ALA A 27 -0.91 -3.03 -18.76
N ILE A 28 -0.38 -2.20 -17.86
CA ILE A 28 -1.18 -1.43 -16.88
C ILE A 28 -2.13 -0.47 -17.60
N SER A 29 -1.64 0.31 -18.56
CA SER A 29 -2.48 1.23 -19.36
C SER A 29 -3.56 0.51 -20.17
N GLY A 30 -3.35 -0.77 -20.51
CA GLY A 30 -4.33 -1.63 -21.17
C GLY A 30 -5.27 -2.37 -20.22
N GLY A 31 -5.14 -2.21 -18.90
CA GLY A 31 -5.87 -2.96 -17.89
C GLY A 31 -5.46 -4.45 -17.78
N ASP A 32 -4.35 -4.84 -18.40
CA ASP A 32 -3.79 -6.19 -18.32
C ASP A 32 -2.81 -6.32 -17.15
N PHE A 33 -3.35 -6.19 -15.94
CA PHE A 33 -2.57 -6.27 -14.70
C PHE A 33 -1.87 -7.61 -14.52
N LYS A 34 -2.41 -8.70 -15.08
CA LYS A 34 -1.76 -10.01 -15.03
C LYS A 34 -0.45 -10.00 -15.83
N THR A 35 -0.45 -9.44 -17.03
CA THR A 35 0.79 -9.27 -17.81
C THR A 35 1.77 -8.33 -17.11
N ALA A 36 1.28 -7.25 -16.51
CA ALA A 36 2.12 -6.33 -15.73
C ALA A 36 2.82 -7.04 -14.57
N LEU A 37 2.08 -7.80 -13.76
CA LEU A 37 2.62 -8.58 -12.65
C LEU A 37 3.60 -9.66 -13.14
N ASN A 38 3.36 -10.28 -14.30
CA ASN A 38 4.32 -11.22 -14.89
C ASN A 38 5.66 -10.56 -15.32
N GLY A 39 5.68 -9.24 -15.51
CA GLY A 39 6.91 -8.46 -15.69
C GLY A 39 7.69 -8.20 -14.40
N VAL A 40 7.13 -8.56 -13.24
CA VAL A 40 7.78 -8.47 -11.93
C VAL A 40 8.44 -9.81 -11.57
N THR A 41 9.57 -9.77 -10.85
CA THR A 41 10.28 -10.99 -10.42
C THR A 41 9.40 -11.90 -9.57
N ASP A 42 9.60 -13.22 -9.68
CA ASP A 42 8.84 -14.22 -8.92
C ASP A 42 9.02 -14.04 -7.40
N GLU A 43 10.20 -13.59 -6.98
CA GLU A 43 10.51 -13.21 -5.60
C GLU A 43 9.65 -12.03 -5.14
N SER A 44 9.61 -10.94 -5.90
CA SER A 44 8.77 -9.78 -5.59
C SER A 44 7.27 -10.11 -5.60
N GLN A 45 6.80 -10.95 -6.54
CA GLN A 45 5.41 -11.45 -6.51
C GLN A 45 5.13 -12.27 -5.24
N SER A 46 6.08 -13.10 -4.82
CA SER A 46 5.97 -13.89 -3.59
C SER A 46 5.88 -12.96 -2.38
N ASN A 47 6.82 -12.02 -2.24
CA ASN A 47 6.82 -11.08 -1.12
C ASN A 47 5.54 -10.24 -1.07
N LEU A 48 5.09 -9.73 -2.22
CA LEU A 48 3.85 -8.94 -2.31
C LEU A 48 2.62 -9.77 -1.95
N SER A 49 2.53 -11.01 -2.43
CA SER A 49 1.43 -11.92 -2.07
C SER A 49 1.42 -12.25 -0.57
N GLY A 50 2.60 -12.51 0.03
CA GLY A 50 2.71 -12.77 1.46
C GLY A 50 2.28 -11.57 2.31
N LEU A 51 2.68 -10.36 1.90
CA LEU A 51 2.26 -9.11 2.54
C LEU A 51 0.75 -8.88 2.44
N LEU A 52 0.14 -9.15 1.28
CA LEU A 52 -1.32 -9.00 1.10
C LEU A 52 -2.12 -10.03 1.89
N VAL A 53 -1.65 -11.28 1.97
CA VAL A 53 -2.24 -12.30 2.86
C VAL A 53 -2.22 -11.81 4.31
N MET A 54 -1.11 -11.22 4.73
CA MET A 54 -0.97 -10.67 6.06
C MET A 54 -1.90 -9.50 6.33
N ALA A 55 -2.00 -8.55 5.39
CA ALA A 55 -2.91 -7.43 5.49
C ALA A 55 -4.37 -7.91 5.62
N GLY A 56 -4.76 -8.90 4.81
CA GLY A 56 -6.08 -9.52 4.89
C GLY A 56 -6.36 -10.19 6.24
N ALA A 57 -5.39 -10.94 6.77
CA ALA A 57 -5.49 -11.54 8.10
C ALA A 57 -5.53 -10.48 9.22
N GLY A 58 -4.77 -9.40 9.06
CA GLY A 58 -4.78 -8.21 9.90
C GLY A 58 -6.17 -7.61 10.03
N MET A 59 -6.81 -7.34 8.89
CA MET A 59 -8.18 -6.83 8.85
C MET A 59 -9.17 -7.79 9.48
N LYS A 60 -9.04 -9.10 9.24
CA LYS A 60 -9.89 -10.12 9.88
C LYS A 60 -9.78 -10.09 11.41
N ALA A 61 -8.57 -9.98 11.94
CA ALA A 61 -8.34 -9.88 13.39
C ALA A 61 -8.90 -8.57 13.96
N ALA A 62 -8.67 -7.44 13.29
CA ALA A 62 -9.19 -6.14 13.69
C ALA A 62 -10.73 -6.10 13.70
N ALA A 63 -11.36 -6.65 12.66
CA ALA A 63 -12.81 -6.76 12.55
C ALA A 63 -13.40 -7.63 13.67
N ALA A 64 -12.75 -8.75 14.02
CA ALA A 64 -13.17 -9.60 15.13
C ALA A 64 -13.09 -8.85 16.48
N MET A 65 -12.02 -8.08 16.72
CA MET A 65 -11.90 -7.26 17.94
C MET A 65 -12.97 -6.16 17.99
N ALA A 66 -13.22 -5.45 16.89
CA ALA A 66 -14.27 -4.43 16.81
C ALA A 66 -15.65 -5.02 17.13
N GLY A 67 -15.94 -6.22 16.62
CA GLY A 67 -17.18 -6.94 16.95
C GLY A 67 -17.31 -7.30 18.44
N MET A 68 -16.22 -7.68 19.09
CA MET A 68 -16.21 -8.00 20.53
C MET A 68 -16.40 -6.77 21.42
N MET A 69 -15.92 -5.60 20.99
CA MET A 69 -16.06 -4.34 21.75
C MET A 69 -17.45 -3.71 21.62
N GLY A 70 -18.40 -4.38 20.96
CA GLY A 70 -19.77 -3.88 20.80
C GLY A 70 -19.92 -2.78 19.76
N SER A 71 -18.89 -2.55 18.93
CA SER A 71 -18.92 -1.54 17.87
C SER A 71 -19.73 -1.96 16.64
N ALA A 72 -20.57 -3.00 16.72
CA ALA A 72 -21.28 -3.56 15.57
C ALA A 72 -22.22 -2.55 14.88
N ASP A 73 -22.73 -1.58 15.62
CA ASP A 73 -23.58 -0.50 15.08
C ASP A 73 -22.76 0.73 14.60
N ASN A 74 -21.44 0.75 14.79
CA ASN A 74 -20.57 1.79 14.26
C ASN A 74 -20.38 1.59 12.73
N PRO A 75 -20.71 2.58 11.89
CA PRO A 75 -20.49 2.51 10.44
C PRO A 75 -19.07 2.14 10.01
N GLU A 76 -18.04 2.60 10.73
CA GLU A 76 -16.64 2.30 10.47
C GLU A 76 -16.31 0.84 10.77
N ALA A 77 -16.83 0.31 11.88
CA ALA A 77 -16.68 -1.11 12.21
C ALA A 77 -17.38 -2.00 11.19
N LYS A 78 -18.53 -1.55 10.66
CA LYS A 78 -19.22 -2.25 9.57
C LYS A 78 -18.40 -2.23 8.27
N LYS A 79 -17.84 -1.08 7.87
CA LYS A 79 -16.91 -1.00 6.72
C LYS A 79 -15.73 -1.97 6.90
N LEU A 80 -15.14 -2.03 8.10
CA LEU A 80 -14.04 -2.93 8.42
C LEU A 80 -14.45 -4.42 8.37
N LEU A 81 -15.65 -4.76 8.84
CA LEU A 81 -16.20 -6.12 8.76
C LEU A 81 -16.44 -6.55 7.30
N ASP A 82 -17.03 -5.67 6.49
CA ASP A 82 -17.24 -5.91 5.06
C ASP A 82 -15.88 -6.06 4.35
N ALA A 83 -14.88 -5.25 4.74
CA ALA A 83 -13.51 -5.33 4.25
C ALA A 83 -12.82 -6.65 4.55
N ALA A 84 -12.86 -7.05 5.81
CA ALA A 84 -12.36 -8.35 6.25
C ALA A 84 -13.07 -9.50 5.52
N GLY A 85 -14.38 -9.37 5.28
CA GLY A 85 -15.17 -10.34 4.54
C GLY A 85 -14.73 -10.49 3.08
N ALA A 86 -14.51 -9.38 2.37
CA ALA A 86 -14.04 -9.39 0.99
C ALA A 86 -12.63 -9.96 0.87
N ALA A 87 -11.69 -9.50 1.71
CA ALA A 87 -10.33 -10.04 1.75
C ALA A 87 -10.32 -11.55 2.07
N ASN A 88 -11.17 -12.01 3.00
CA ASN A 88 -11.28 -13.43 3.33
C ASN A 88 -11.79 -14.27 2.15
N GLN A 89 -12.76 -13.77 1.37
CA GLN A 89 -13.22 -14.46 0.16
C GLN A 89 -12.13 -14.61 -0.89
N VAL A 90 -11.30 -13.58 -1.08
CA VAL A 90 -10.14 -13.64 -1.99
C VAL A 90 -9.11 -14.64 -1.47
N MET A 91 -8.76 -14.60 -0.18
CA MET A 91 -7.86 -15.57 0.45
C MET A 91 -8.34 -17.02 0.24
N GLU A 92 -9.62 -17.32 0.53
CA GLU A 92 -10.20 -18.65 0.35
C GLU A 92 -10.20 -19.08 -1.13
N LYS A 93 -10.53 -18.17 -2.05
CA LYS A 93 -10.49 -18.41 -3.50
C LYS A 93 -9.11 -18.86 -3.99
N HIS A 94 -8.04 -18.34 -3.36
CA HIS A 94 -6.65 -18.64 -3.69
C HIS A 94 -6.00 -19.68 -2.77
N GLY A 95 -6.82 -20.44 -2.02
CA GLY A 95 -6.36 -21.58 -1.24
C GLY A 95 -5.71 -21.22 0.10
N VAL A 96 -5.81 -19.97 0.55
CA VAL A 96 -5.32 -19.51 1.85
C VAL A 96 -6.38 -19.81 2.91
N THR A 97 -6.04 -20.70 3.83
CA THR A 97 -6.92 -21.17 4.91
C THR A 97 -6.48 -20.65 6.27
N ASP A 98 -7.41 -20.60 7.24
CA ASP A 98 -7.10 -20.22 8.62
C ASP A 98 -6.04 -21.11 9.28
N GLU A 99 -5.96 -22.38 8.89
CA GLU A 99 -4.95 -23.32 9.39
C GLU A 99 -3.55 -22.95 8.90
N GLN A 100 -3.42 -22.54 7.64
CA GLN A 100 -2.15 -22.05 7.07
C GLN A 100 -1.74 -20.72 7.68
N LEU A 101 -2.69 -19.77 7.84
CA LEU A 101 -2.43 -18.49 8.50
C LEU A 101 -1.91 -18.69 9.93
N LYS A 102 -2.58 -19.55 10.70
CA LYS A 102 -2.16 -19.87 12.07
C LYS A 102 -0.79 -20.55 12.10
N GLY A 103 -0.49 -21.42 11.14
CA GLY A 103 0.80 -22.07 11.02
C GLY A 103 1.95 -21.07 10.78
N ALA A 104 1.74 -20.11 9.87
CA ALA A 104 2.76 -19.12 9.51
C ALA A 104 2.93 -18.01 10.56
N MET A 105 1.86 -17.64 11.28
CA MET A 105 1.88 -16.55 12.28
C MET A 105 2.20 -17.01 13.70
N GLY A 106 2.26 -18.32 13.95
CA GLY A 106 2.55 -18.90 15.26
C GLY A 106 1.41 -18.75 16.28
N GLU A 107 1.68 -19.08 17.55
CA GLU A 107 0.66 -19.14 18.61
C GLU A 107 0.03 -17.77 18.94
N GLY A 108 0.77 -16.67 18.71
CA GLY A 108 0.27 -15.31 18.91
C GLY A 108 -0.59 -14.78 17.76
N GLY A 109 -0.62 -15.49 16.62
CA GLY A 109 -1.29 -15.04 15.41
C GLY A 109 -0.84 -13.65 14.95
N VAL A 110 -1.72 -12.97 14.23
CA VAL A 110 -1.52 -11.58 13.78
C VAL A 110 -1.16 -10.64 14.93
N MET A 111 -1.81 -10.77 16.10
CA MET A 111 -1.61 -9.85 17.21
C MET A 111 -0.20 -9.97 17.79
N GLY A 112 0.28 -11.20 17.98
CA GLY A 112 1.65 -11.45 18.44
C GLY A 112 2.68 -10.90 17.46
N MET A 113 2.41 -11.03 16.16
CA MET A 113 3.26 -10.50 15.09
C MET A 113 3.31 -8.97 15.08
N MET A 114 2.17 -8.28 15.25
CA MET A 114 2.16 -6.82 15.37
C MET A 114 2.95 -6.35 16.59
N MET A 115 2.85 -7.06 17.72
CA MET A 115 3.61 -6.74 18.94
C MET A 115 5.12 -6.98 18.81
N SER A 116 5.55 -7.87 17.91
CA SER A 116 6.97 -8.17 17.68
C SER A 116 7.66 -7.26 16.66
N GLY A 117 7.00 -6.19 16.21
CA GLY A 117 7.54 -5.28 15.20
C GLY A 117 7.28 -5.71 13.76
N GLY A 118 6.24 -6.52 13.53
CA GLY A 118 5.84 -6.97 12.20
C GLY A 118 6.31 -8.40 11.88
N PRO A 119 6.10 -8.82 10.63
CA PRO A 119 6.45 -10.17 10.19
C PRO A 119 7.93 -10.36 9.96
N SER A 120 8.41 -11.58 10.18
CA SER A 120 9.70 -12.01 9.64
C SER A 120 9.59 -12.30 8.14
N GLU A 121 10.71 -12.18 7.43
CA GLU A 121 10.82 -12.63 6.03
C GLU A 121 10.37 -14.09 5.85
N ASP A 122 10.72 -14.97 6.81
CA ASP A 122 10.29 -16.36 6.82
C ASP A 122 8.76 -16.50 6.84
N ALA A 123 8.07 -15.68 7.64
CA ALA A 123 6.61 -15.70 7.70
C ALA A 123 5.99 -15.23 6.38
N ILE A 124 6.53 -14.16 5.78
CA ILE A 124 6.10 -13.66 4.47
C ILE A 124 6.29 -14.74 3.40
N SER A 125 7.46 -15.40 3.39
CA SER A 125 7.78 -16.46 2.43
C SER A 125 6.85 -17.68 2.60
N GLN A 126 6.57 -18.09 3.84
CA GLN A 126 5.63 -19.18 4.12
C GLN A 126 4.20 -18.85 3.65
N LEU A 127 3.73 -17.63 3.90
CA LEU A 127 2.41 -17.17 3.45
C LEU A 127 2.33 -17.07 1.93
N ALA A 128 3.39 -16.59 1.27
CA ALA A 128 3.47 -16.57 -0.19
C ALA A 128 3.44 -17.99 -0.78
N GLY A 129 4.02 -18.96 -0.08
CA GLY A 129 4.08 -20.36 -0.47
C GLY A 129 2.71 -21.05 -0.55
N VAL A 130 1.70 -20.53 0.16
CA VAL A 130 0.34 -21.10 0.14
C VAL A 130 -0.56 -20.53 -0.95
N VAL A 131 -0.11 -19.49 -1.65
CA VAL A 131 -0.86 -18.86 -2.74
C VAL A 131 -0.49 -19.52 -4.07
N ASP A 132 -1.47 -20.16 -4.71
CA ASP A 132 -1.30 -20.89 -5.98
C ASP A 132 -0.99 -19.96 -7.16
N ASP A 133 -1.90 -19.02 -7.50
CA ASP A 133 -1.72 -18.02 -8.57
C ASP A 133 -1.48 -16.64 -7.94
N LYS A 134 -0.21 -16.36 -7.60
CA LYS A 134 0.21 -15.11 -6.93
C LYS A 134 -0.22 -13.86 -7.69
N ALA A 135 -0.07 -13.86 -9.01
CA ALA A 135 -0.43 -12.71 -9.83
C ALA A 135 -1.95 -12.45 -9.78
N GLN A 136 -2.76 -13.50 -9.92
CA GLN A 136 -4.21 -13.35 -9.81
C GLN A 136 -4.66 -13.00 -8.38
N PHE A 137 -3.99 -13.55 -7.36
CA PHE A 137 -4.27 -13.22 -5.96
C PHE A 137 -4.00 -11.75 -5.65
N ILE A 138 -2.85 -11.21 -6.09
CA ILE A 138 -2.51 -9.79 -5.93
C ILE A 138 -3.59 -8.92 -6.57
N LEU A 139 -4.00 -9.23 -7.80
CA LEU A 139 -5.04 -8.50 -8.52
C LEU A 139 -6.37 -8.52 -7.76
N ASP A 140 -6.85 -9.70 -7.38
CA ASP A 140 -8.13 -9.86 -6.67
C ASP A 140 -8.11 -9.14 -5.31
N MET A 141 -6.97 -9.13 -4.61
CA MET A 141 -6.81 -8.44 -3.33
C MET A 141 -6.82 -6.91 -3.50
N VAL A 142 -6.13 -6.39 -4.51
CA VAL A 142 -6.15 -4.95 -4.82
C VAL A 142 -7.57 -4.52 -5.19
N GLU A 143 -8.26 -5.27 -6.07
CA GLU A 143 -9.66 -5.01 -6.42
C GLU A 143 -10.57 -5.01 -5.18
N ALA A 144 -10.38 -5.98 -4.27
CA ALA A 144 -11.11 -6.01 -3.01
C ALA A 144 -10.85 -4.74 -2.19
N PHE A 145 -9.60 -4.33 -2.00
CA PHE A 145 -9.27 -3.11 -1.25
C PHE A 145 -9.81 -1.83 -1.89
N MET A 146 -9.79 -1.72 -3.22
CA MET A 146 -10.36 -0.56 -3.92
C MET A 146 -11.87 -0.45 -3.76
N GLN A 147 -12.60 -1.58 -3.72
CA GLN A 147 -14.03 -1.56 -3.46
C GLN A 147 -14.35 -1.08 -2.03
N LEU A 148 -13.43 -1.26 -1.09
CA LEU A 148 -13.62 -1.00 0.33
C LEU A 148 -13.30 0.43 0.76
N SER A 149 -12.38 1.09 0.06
CA SER A 149 -12.13 2.52 0.27
C SER A 149 -13.33 3.38 -0.09
N GLY A 150 -14.41 2.82 -0.66
CA GLY A 150 -15.59 3.58 -1.03
C GLY A 150 -15.32 4.64 -2.10
N GLY A 151 -14.19 4.52 -2.82
CA GLY A 151 -13.68 5.56 -3.72
C GLY A 151 -12.97 6.72 -3.03
N GLU A 152 -12.69 6.63 -1.72
CA GLU A 152 -11.90 7.62 -0.97
C GLU A 152 -10.38 7.49 -1.23
N GLY A 153 -9.96 6.49 -2.01
CA GLY A 153 -8.60 6.39 -2.56
C GLY A 153 -8.45 7.12 -3.90
N PRO A 154 -7.22 7.27 -4.41
CA PRO A 154 -7.00 7.80 -5.76
C PRO A 154 -7.82 7.02 -6.77
N ASP A 155 -8.41 7.72 -7.74
CA ASP A 155 -9.24 7.08 -8.74
C ASP A 155 -8.38 6.06 -9.54
N PRO A 156 -8.88 4.84 -9.82
CA PRO A 156 -8.14 3.86 -10.61
C PRO A 156 -7.55 4.44 -11.90
N GLN A 157 -8.28 5.33 -12.57
CA GLN A 157 -7.82 5.98 -13.79
C GLN A 157 -6.68 6.95 -13.52
N GLU A 158 -6.67 7.67 -12.40
CA GLU A 158 -5.55 8.54 -12.02
C GLU A 158 -4.27 7.74 -11.80
N ILE A 159 -4.35 6.57 -11.16
CA ILE A 159 -3.20 5.67 -11.01
C ILE A 159 -2.71 5.20 -12.38
N ILE A 160 -3.63 4.78 -13.25
CA ILE A 160 -3.31 4.32 -14.61
C ILE A 160 -2.64 5.44 -15.42
N ASP A 161 -3.16 6.66 -15.32
CA ASP A 161 -2.67 7.82 -16.05
C ASP A 161 -1.29 8.26 -15.52
N ALA A 162 -1.07 8.22 -14.20
CA ALA A 162 0.23 8.46 -13.60
C ALA A 162 1.29 7.46 -14.09
N ILE A 163 0.95 6.16 -14.13
CA ILE A 163 1.83 5.11 -14.66
C ILE A 163 2.03 5.29 -16.17
N ALA A 164 1.00 5.68 -16.92
CA ALA A 164 1.08 5.98 -18.35
C ALA A 164 1.95 7.22 -18.63
N ALA A 165 2.05 8.16 -17.70
CA ALA A 165 2.93 9.32 -17.77
C ALA A 165 4.36 9.02 -17.31
N ALA A 166 4.55 7.97 -16.49
CA ALA A 166 5.83 7.64 -15.87
C ALA A 166 6.97 7.46 -16.90
N LYS A 167 8.16 7.96 -16.57
CA LYS A 167 9.35 7.89 -17.43
C LYS A 167 10.47 7.20 -16.68
N LEU A 168 11.20 6.32 -17.37
CA LEU A 168 12.41 5.70 -16.85
C LEU A 168 13.64 6.42 -17.41
N SER A 169 14.56 6.84 -16.53
CA SER A 169 15.85 7.44 -16.86
C SER A 169 17.00 6.78 -16.09
N ASP A 170 18.23 7.21 -16.41
CA ASP A 170 19.44 6.87 -15.64
C ASP A 170 19.70 5.37 -15.44
N VAL A 171 19.29 4.56 -16.42
CA VAL A 171 19.42 3.11 -16.36
C VAL A 171 20.89 2.71 -16.36
N LYS A 172 21.30 1.99 -15.31
CA LYS A 172 22.65 1.44 -15.13
C LYS A 172 22.54 -0.06 -14.99
N ILE A 173 23.18 -0.79 -15.90
CA ILE A 173 23.21 -2.26 -15.91
C ILE A 173 24.53 -2.74 -15.30
N ASP A 174 24.44 -3.60 -14.29
CA ASP A 174 25.56 -4.30 -13.67
C ASP A 174 25.34 -5.82 -13.71
N GLY A 175 25.84 -6.46 -14.77
CA GLY A 175 25.66 -7.90 -14.98
C GLY A 175 24.20 -8.29 -15.14
N ASP A 176 23.66 -9.01 -14.14
CA ASP A 176 22.30 -9.52 -14.10
C ASP A 176 21.34 -8.64 -13.26
N SER A 177 21.78 -7.46 -12.83
CA SER A 177 20.94 -6.44 -12.20
C SER A 177 21.03 -5.11 -12.97
N ALA A 178 20.01 -4.27 -12.77
CA ALA A 178 20.05 -2.88 -13.22
C ALA A 178 19.30 -1.99 -12.23
N THR A 179 19.68 -0.72 -12.15
CA THR A 179 18.92 0.32 -11.47
C THR A 179 18.48 1.37 -12.47
N GLY A 180 17.41 2.09 -12.18
CA GLY A 180 16.98 3.25 -12.96
C GLY A 180 16.10 4.16 -12.11
N THR A 181 15.85 5.36 -12.59
CA THR A 181 14.98 6.33 -11.91
C THR A 181 13.66 6.41 -12.64
N VAL A 182 12.55 6.19 -11.95
CA VAL A 182 11.22 6.44 -12.45
C VAL A 182 10.79 7.83 -12.00
N THR A 183 10.40 8.68 -12.95
CA THR A 183 9.76 9.96 -12.69
C THR A 183 8.28 9.86 -13.01
N VAL A 184 7.43 10.16 -12.03
CA VAL A 184 5.98 10.25 -12.17
C VAL A 184 5.61 11.72 -12.09
N GLN A 185 4.77 12.18 -13.01
CA GLN A 185 4.14 13.49 -12.92
C GLN A 185 2.76 13.27 -12.28
N PRO A 186 2.54 13.68 -11.02
CA PRO A 186 1.24 13.56 -10.41
C PRO A 186 0.20 14.43 -11.14
N PRO A 187 -1.09 14.12 -11.01
CA PRO A 187 -2.16 15.02 -11.45
C PRO A 187 -2.04 16.39 -10.75
N ASP A 188 -2.73 17.38 -11.29
CA ASP A 188 -2.88 18.73 -10.70
C ASP A 188 -1.60 19.58 -10.58
N GLY A 189 -0.54 19.19 -11.30
CA GLY A 189 0.68 20.00 -11.38
C GLY A 189 1.52 19.99 -10.11
N ALA A 190 1.28 19.03 -9.21
CA ALA A 190 2.18 18.77 -8.10
C ALA A 190 3.61 18.45 -8.61
N PRO A 191 4.64 18.64 -7.76
CA PRO A 191 6.02 18.39 -8.14
C PRO A 191 6.21 16.97 -8.71
N GLU A 192 7.09 16.83 -9.70
CA GLU A 192 7.50 15.51 -10.18
C GLU A 192 8.07 14.69 -9.02
N GLU A 193 7.59 13.47 -8.87
CA GLU A 193 8.10 12.51 -7.89
C GLU A 193 9.07 11.57 -8.58
N THR A 194 10.20 11.31 -7.93
CA THR A 194 11.23 10.40 -8.45
C THR A 194 11.47 9.26 -7.50
N GLU A 195 11.48 8.04 -8.02
CA GLU A 195 11.73 6.82 -7.26
C GLU A 195 12.80 5.98 -7.96
N GLU A 196 13.74 5.41 -7.18
CA GLU A 196 14.70 4.46 -7.73
C GLU A 196 14.04 3.09 -7.84
N VAL A 197 14.14 2.48 -9.02
CA VAL A 197 13.64 1.13 -9.28
C VAL A 197 14.78 0.21 -9.64
N THR A 198 14.60 -1.07 -9.29
CA THR A 198 15.59 -2.11 -9.60
C THR A 198 15.01 -3.13 -10.56
N PHE A 199 15.86 -3.67 -11.42
CA PHE A 199 15.54 -4.74 -12.34
C PHE A 199 16.51 -5.89 -12.12
N ARG A 200 16.03 -7.11 -12.31
CA ARG A 200 16.84 -8.33 -12.26
C ARG A 200 16.61 -9.15 -13.51
N LYS A 201 17.69 -9.67 -14.08
CA LYS A 201 17.62 -10.65 -15.15
C LYS A 201 17.31 -12.02 -14.55
N THR A 202 16.20 -12.61 -14.99
CA THR A 202 15.74 -13.92 -14.51
C THR A 202 15.49 -14.83 -15.70
N GLY A 203 16.25 -15.93 -15.81
CA GLY A 203 16.22 -16.78 -16.99
C GLY A 203 16.59 -16.00 -18.26
N ASP A 204 15.66 -15.94 -19.21
CA ASP A 204 15.90 -15.35 -20.54
C ASP A 204 15.56 -13.86 -20.64
N GLY A 205 15.03 -13.22 -19.59
CA GLY A 205 14.56 -11.83 -19.68
C GLY A 205 14.76 -10.99 -18.42
N TRP A 206 14.66 -9.67 -18.60
CA TRP A 206 14.62 -8.69 -17.51
C TRP A 206 13.24 -8.62 -16.88
N LYS A 207 13.21 -8.46 -15.55
CA LYS A 207 11.99 -8.25 -14.77
C LYS A 207 12.20 -7.11 -13.77
N LEU A 208 11.13 -6.40 -13.44
CA LEU A 208 11.12 -5.40 -12.36
C LEU A 208 11.23 -6.11 -11.01
N HIS A 209 12.14 -5.66 -10.15
CA HIS A 209 12.30 -6.15 -8.79
C HIS A 209 11.78 -5.08 -7.82
N LEU A 210 10.71 -5.43 -7.11
CA LEU A 210 10.14 -4.61 -6.05
C LEU A 210 10.89 -4.94 -4.77
N ASP A 211 11.57 -3.93 -4.23
CA ASP A 211 12.14 -3.96 -2.90
C ASP A 211 11.06 -3.49 -1.92
N LEU A 212 10.49 -4.42 -1.16
CA LEU A 212 9.41 -4.08 -0.23
C LEU A 212 9.92 -3.33 1.01
N ASP A 213 11.23 -3.39 1.30
CA ASP A 213 11.80 -2.63 2.40
C ASP A 213 11.81 -1.13 2.05
N ALA A 214 12.02 -0.79 0.78
CA ALA A 214 11.90 0.57 0.27
C ALA A 214 10.45 1.11 0.31
N LEU A 215 9.45 0.21 0.33
CA LEU A 215 8.02 0.58 0.43
C LEU A 215 7.55 0.76 1.87
N GLN A 216 8.37 0.45 2.87
CA GLN A 216 8.02 0.80 4.24
C GLN A 216 8.01 2.33 4.33
N PRO A 217 6.93 2.94 4.83
CA PRO A 217 6.94 4.37 5.08
C PRO A 217 8.15 4.65 5.98
N ALA A 218 9.00 5.59 5.58
CA ALA A 218 10.11 6.03 6.40
C ALA A 218 9.54 6.26 7.79
N GLY A 219 9.98 5.45 8.77
CA GLY A 219 9.40 5.49 10.11
C GLY A 219 9.45 6.93 10.66
N PRO A 220 8.70 7.23 11.73
CA PRO A 220 8.64 8.57 12.30
C PRO A 220 10.00 9.20 12.65
N ASP A 221 11.10 8.42 12.65
CA ASP A 221 12.47 8.87 12.89
C ASP A 221 13.26 9.25 11.61
N GLY A 222 12.70 9.06 10.41
CA GLY A 222 13.42 9.20 9.13
C GLY A 222 13.28 10.56 8.43
N GLY A 223 12.31 11.37 8.83
CA GLY A 223 12.19 12.76 8.44
C GLY A 223 11.61 13.50 9.62
N GLU A 224 12.26 14.59 10.02
CA GLU A 224 11.58 15.64 10.76
C GLU A 224 10.38 16.03 9.88
N MET A 225 9.22 15.42 10.12
CA MET A 225 7.98 16.09 9.82
C MET A 225 8.05 17.33 10.69
N GLU A 226 8.47 18.46 10.09
CA GLU A 226 8.07 19.77 10.58
C GLU A 226 6.55 19.70 10.68
N MET A 227 6.07 19.27 11.85
CA MET A 227 4.77 19.69 12.31
C MET A 227 4.87 21.19 12.26
N GLY A 228 4.30 21.80 11.22
CA GLY A 228 4.25 23.24 11.10
C GLY A 228 3.81 23.81 12.44
N GLU A 229 4.40 24.94 12.84
CA GLU A 229 4.33 25.58 14.17
C GLU A 229 2.90 25.93 14.69
N GLY A 230 1.85 25.24 14.26
CA GLY A 230 0.51 25.19 14.86
C GLY A 230 0.29 23.94 15.71
N GLY A 231 1.29 23.52 16.48
CA GLY A 231 1.14 22.42 17.44
C GLY A 231 0.07 22.74 18.47
N VAL A 232 -1.02 21.96 18.48
CA VAL A 232 -2.00 21.97 19.57
C VAL A 232 -1.30 21.43 20.80
N GLU A 233 -0.84 22.30 21.70
CA GLU A 233 -0.35 21.93 23.02
C GLU A 233 -1.54 21.35 23.83
N MET A 234 -1.65 20.02 23.87
CA MET A 234 -2.51 19.37 24.86
C MET A 234 -1.77 19.38 26.21
N GLU A 235 -1.95 20.45 26.99
CA GLU A 235 -1.57 20.46 28.40
C GLU A 235 -2.50 19.52 29.17
N PHE A 236 -2.02 18.31 29.45
CA PHE A 236 -2.62 17.44 30.46
C PHE A 236 -2.19 17.93 31.85
N ASP A 237 -3.01 18.77 32.47
CA ASP A 237 -2.83 19.13 33.88
C ASP A 237 -3.15 17.91 34.76
N MET A 238 -2.09 17.19 35.18
CA MET A 238 -2.17 16.09 36.15
C MET A 238 -2.16 16.60 37.61
N GLY A 239 -2.42 17.89 37.84
CA GLY A 239 -2.40 18.52 39.15
C GLY A 239 -3.74 18.49 39.90
N ASP A 240 -4.33 17.32 40.12
CA ASP A 240 -5.20 16.99 41.28
C ASP A 240 -6.02 15.72 41.01
N LEU A 241 -5.35 14.57 41.13
CA LEU A 241 -6.02 13.28 41.33
C LEU A 241 -6.00 12.95 42.82
N GLU A 242 -6.81 13.67 43.60
CA GLU A 242 -7.22 13.18 44.92
C GLU A 242 -8.21 12.02 44.73
N GLU A 243 -8.01 10.95 45.49
CA GLU A 243 -8.81 9.72 45.48
C GLU A 243 -10.32 10.01 45.59
N GLY A 244 -11.04 9.88 44.47
CA GLY A 244 -12.50 9.70 44.48
C GLY A 244 -13.36 10.69 43.68
N GLY A 245 -12.78 11.53 42.82
CA GLY A 245 -13.54 12.41 41.92
C GLY A 245 -13.88 11.79 40.57
N GLU A 246 -15.12 11.91 40.14
CA GLU A 246 -15.55 11.61 38.75
C GLU A 246 -14.85 12.58 37.80
N ALA A 247 -14.13 12.06 36.80
CA ALA A 247 -13.42 12.89 35.83
C ALA A 247 -14.41 13.55 34.86
N GLU A 248 -14.58 14.86 34.96
CA GLU A 248 -15.26 15.67 33.96
C GLU A 248 -14.23 16.09 32.89
N PHE A 249 -14.44 15.65 31.65
CA PHE A 249 -13.66 16.07 30.49
C PHE A 249 -14.28 17.34 29.91
N ASP A 250 -13.66 18.49 30.13
CA ASP A 250 -14.03 19.74 29.47
C ASP A 250 -13.16 19.94 28.23
N PHE A 251 -13.80 20.00 27.06
CA PHE A 251 -13.14 20.17 25.77
C PHE A 251 -13.35 21.62 25.31
N SER A 252 -12.35 22.46 25.55
CA SER A 252 -12.32 23.82 24.99
C SER A 252 -11.55 23.82 23.68
N ILE A 253 -12.27 24.03 22.58
CA ILE A 253 -11.68 24.45 21.30
C ILE A 253 -11.33 25.93 21.47
N GLY A 254 -10.06 26.28 21.33
CA GLY A 254 -9.65 27.67 21.17
C GLY A 254 -10.19 28.20 19.85
N ASP A 255 -11.17 29.11 19.92
CA ASP A 255 -11.56 29.94 18.78
C ASP A 255 -10.37 30.84 18.44
N GLU A 256 -9.60 30.45 17.43
CA GLU A 256 -8.59 31.31 16.81
C GLU A 256 -9.34 32.39 16.01
N GLU A 257 -9.47 33.58 16.60
CA GLU A 257 -10.01 34.77 15.94
C GLU A 257 -9.15 35.13 14.72
N GLY A 258 -9.56 34.63 13.55
CA GLY A 258 -9.01 35.01 12.24
C GLY A 258 -9.35 36.45 11.90
N ASP A 259 -8.42 37.36 12.18
CA ASP A 259 -8.35 38.71 11.61
C ASP A 259 -7.70 38.66 10.23
N SER A 260 -8.49 38.68 9.16
CA SER A 260 -8.04 39.13 7.85
C SER A 260 -9.22 39.51 6.97
N ALA A 261 -9.71 40.74 7.15
CA ALA A 261 -10.50 41.44 6.15
C ALA A 261 -9.55 42.27 5.26
N ASP A 262 -9.07 41.67 4.17
CA ASP A 262 -8.50 42.44 3.05
C ASP A 262 -9.44 42.36 1.86
N ALA A 263 -10.01 43.51 1.54
CA ALA A 263 -10.93 43.73 0.43
C ALA A 263 -10.15 43.70 -0.89
N VAL A 264 -10.51 42.77 -1.78
CA VAL A 264 -10.13 42.86 -3.20
C VAL A 264 -11.19 43.69 -3.90
N GLU A 265 -10.83 44.91 -4.27
CA GLU A 265 -11.64 45.77 -5.14
C GLU A 265 -11.74 45.17 -6.54
N GLU A 266 -12.99 45.05 -7.00
CA GLU A 266 -13.42 44.57 -8.31
C GLU A 266 -13.30 45.72 -9.33
N ASP A 267 -12.21 45.75 -10.10
CA ASP A 267 -12.11 46.63 -11.27
C ASP A 267 -12.78 45.95 -12.48
N ALA A 268 -14.06 46.29 -12.69
CA ALA A 268 -14.80 45.99 -13.90
C ALA A 268 -14.57 47.08 -14.95
N GLU A 269 -13.61 46.88 -15.88
CA GLU A 269 -13.56 47.68 -17.11
C GLU A 269 -14.58 47.16 -18.14
N ALA A 270 -15.59 47.98 -18.37
CA ALA A 270 -16.55 47.86 -19.46
C ALA A 270 -15.87 48.18 -20.81
N VAL A 271 -15.89 47.23 -21.73
CA VAL A 271 -15.63 47.48 -23.16
C VAL A 271 -16.97 47.66 -23.87
N THR A 272 -17.20 48.87 -24.36
CA THR A 272 -18.33 49.30 -25.19
C THR A 272 -18.13 48.94 -26.66
N GLU A 273 -19.20 48.50 -27.32
CA GLU A 273 -19.59 48.90 -28.69
C GLU A 273 -21.05 49.38 -28.68
#